data_AF-A0A227JDH3-F1
#
_entry.id   AF-A0A227JDH3-F1
#
_cell.length_a   1.000
_cell.length_b   1.000
_cell.length_c   1.000
_cell.angle_alpha   90.00
_cell.angle_beta   90.00
_cell.angle_gamma   90.00
#
_symmetry.space_group_name_H-M   'P 1'
#
loop_
_entity.id
_entity.type
_entity.pdbx_description
1 polymer ?
#
loop_
_entity_poly.entity_id
_entity_poly.type
_entity_poly.pdbx_seq_one_letter_code
_entity_poly.pdbx_strand_id
1 'polypeptide(L)' 'AAVAEVNNTKPALLTTGGTSDGRFIARMGGQVVELGPVNATIHKVNECVKVDDLEKLTDMYENTLKHLLAK' A
#
# COMPACT_ATOMS: atom_id res chain seq x y z
N ALA A 1 -12.33 -5.73 2.75
CA ALA A 1 -10.87 -5.70 2.52
C ALA A 1 -10.36 -4.37 3.03
N ALA A 2 -9.34 -4.37 3.89
CA ALA A 2 -8.92 -3.23 4.72
C ALA A 2 -8.88 -1.87 4.00
N VAL A 3 -8.34 -1.82 2.77
CA VAL A 3 -8.27 -0.58 1.98
C VAL A 3 -9.65 0.00 1.66
N ALA A 4 -10.62 -0.82 1.28
CA ALA A 4 -11.97 -0.36 0.94
C ALA A 4 -12.76 0.10 2.17
N GLU A 5 -12.51 -0.51 3.33
CA GLU A 5 -13.15 -0.14 4.60
C GLU A 5 -12.66 1.21 5.11
N VAL A 6 -11.35 1.47 5.02
CA VAL A 6 -10.77 2.75 5.46
C VAL A 6 -10.98 3.86 4.42
N ASN A 7 -10.78 3.56 3.14
CA ASN A 7 -10.82 4.59 2.08
C ASN A 7 -12.22 4.79 1.46
N ASN A 8 -13.22 4.02 1.89
CA ASN A 8 -14.58 4.02 1.33
C ASN A 8 -14.65 3.86 -0.20
N THR A 9 -13.59 3.29 -0.80
CA THR A 9 -13.42 3.15 -2.24
C THR A 9 -12.72 1.84 -2.53
N LYS A 10 -13.20 1.09 -3.54
CA LYS A 10 -12.53 -0.15 -3.96
C LYS A 10 -11.16 0.18 -4.56
N PRO A 11 -10.05 -0.43 -4.11
CA PRO A 11 -8.75 -0.20 -4.70
C PRO A 11 -8.67 -0.79 -6.11
N ALA A 12 -7.95 -0.10 -6.99
CA ALA A 12 -7.53 -0.66 -8.27
C ALA A 12 -6.32 -1.58 -8.06
N LEU A 13 -6.31 -2.75 -8.71
CA LEU A 13 -5.16 -3.64 -8.74
C LEU A 13 -4.35 -3.31 -10.00
N LEU A 14 -3.15 -2.78 -9.81
CA LEU A 14 -2.32 -2.26 -10.90
C LEU A 14 -0.96 -2.97 -10.93
N THR A 15 -0.45 -3.17 -12.14
CA THR A 15 0.92 -3.62 -12.43
C THR A 15 1.67 -2.59 -13.28
N THR A 16 1.15 -1.36 -13.33
CA THR A 16 1.69 -0.24 -14.12
C THR A 16 2.78 0.50 -13.34
N GLY A 17 3.58 1.31 -14.04
CA GLY A 17 4.63 2.13 -13.44
C GLY A 17 6.00 1.45 -13.46
N GLY A 18 6.79 1.68 -12.40
CA GLY A 18 8.14 1.14 -12.23
C GLY A 18 8.17 -0.28 -11.65
N THR A 19 9.21 -0.59 -10.88
CA THR A 19 9.35 -1.86 -10.16
C THR A 19 9.78 -1.61 -8.72
N SER A 20 9.60 -2.60 -7.86
CA SER A 20 10.06 -2.60 -6.46
C SER A 20 10.91 -3.84 -6.18
N ASP A 21 11.38 -3.98 -4.94
CA ASP A 21 12.06 -5.19 -4.48
C ASP A 21 11.12 -6.40 -4.33
N GLY A 22 9.82 -6.20 -4.52
CA GLY A 22 8.85 -7.28 -4.72
C GLY A 22 9.28 -8.29 -5.78
N ARG A 23 10.02 -7.87 -6.82
CA ARG A 23 10.59 -8.78 -7.84
C ARG A 23 11.54 -9.85 -7.28
N PHE A 24 12.19 -9.57 -6.15
CA PHE A 24 13.03 -10.54 -5.45
C PHE A 24 12.22 -11.31 -4.41
N ILE A 25 11.39 -10.60 -3.62
CA ILE A 25 10.60 -11.19 -2.53
C ILE A 25 9.62 -12.24 -3.03
N ALA A 26 8.97 -11.99 -4.18
CA ALA A 26 8.02 -12.94 -4.77
C ALA A 26 8.64 -14.31 -5.11
N ARG A 27 9.98 -14.38 -5.29
CA ARG A 27 10.69 -15.64 -5.54
C ARG A 27 10.85 -16.52 -4.29
N MET A 28 10.53 -15.99 -3.11
CA MET A 28 10.63 -16.71 -1.83
C MET A 28 9.38 -17.53 -1.50
N GLY A 29 8.39 -17.59 -2.38
CA GLY A 29 7.18 -18.43 -2.22
C GLY A 29 6.03 -17.78 -1.46
N GLY A 30 6.12 -16.49 -1.12
CA GLY A 30 5.04 -15.71 -0.49
C GLY A 30 4.17 -14.95 -1.49
N GLN A 31 2.98 -14.53 -1.05
CA GLN A 31 2.15 -13.58 -1.78
C GLN A 31 2.62 -12.15 -1.46
N VAL A 32 2.83 -11.33 -2.49
CA VAL A 32 3.36 -9.97 -2.36
C VAL A 32 2.40 -8.99 -3.02
N VAL A 33 2.10 -7.91 -2.29
CA VAL A 33 1.36 -6.75 -2.79
C VAL A 33 2.09 -5.49 -2.36
N GLU A 34 1.91 -4.41 -3.13
CA GLU A 34 2.43 -3.08 -2.80
C GLU A 34 1.26 -2.15 -2.48
N LEU A 35 1.36 -1.44 -1.37
CA LEU A 35 0.39 -0.46 -0.90
C LEU A 35 1.17 0.68 -0.23
N GLY A 36 0.83 1.92 -0.54
CA GLY A 36 1.51 3.10 0.00
C GLY A 36 0.80 4.40 -0.36
N PRO A 37 1.35 5.57 0.02
CA PRO A 37 0.78 6.86 -0.32
C PRO A 37 0.94 7.18 -1.81
N VAL A 38 0.32 8.27 -2.26
CA VAL A 38 0.39 8.72 -3.66
C VAL A 38 1.83 9.06 -4.04
N ASN A 39 2.34 8.42 -5.10
CA ASN A 39 3.74 8.56 -5.54
C ASN A 39 3.99 9.74 -6.51
N ALA A 40 3.12 10.75 -6.57
CA ALA A 40 3.16 11.78 -7.60
C ALA A 40 4.44 12.64 -7.61
N THR A 41 5.09 12.76 -6.45
CA THR A 41 6.26 13.63 -6.24
C THR A 41 7.55 12.86 -5.92
N ILE A 42 7.56 11.53 -5.94
CA ILE A 42 8.77 10.75 -5.60
C ILE A 42 9.93 11.13 -6.52
N HIS A 43 11.14 11.22 -5.97
CA HIS A 43 12.36 11.60 -6.71
C HIS A 43 12.32 12.99 -7.38
N LYS A 44 11.48 13.91 -6.89
CA LYS A 44 11.41 15.30 -7.36
C LYS A 44 11.78 16.27 -6.24
N VAL A 45 12.18 17.49 -6.60
CA VAL A 45 12.26 18.59 -5.62
C VAL A 45 10.89 18.85 -5.01
N ASN A 46 10.87 19.21 -3.72
CA ASN A 46 9.64 19.37 -2.92
C ASN A 46 8.79 18.09 -2.84
N GLU A 47 9.44 16.93 -2.71
CA GLU A 47 8.76 15.67 -2.40
C GLU A 47 7.91 15.83 -1.13
N CYS A 48 6.62 15.46 -1.23
CA CYS A 48 5.68 15.62 -0.13
C CYS A 48 4.60 14.54 -0.16
N VAL A 49 3.89 14.43 0.97
CA VAL A 49 2.74 13.54 1.15
C VAL A 49 1.69 14.29 1.96
N LYS A 50 0.40 13.98 1.74
CA LYS A 50 -0.66 14.51 2.60
C LYS A 50 -0.59 13.84 3.97
N VAL A 51 -0.59 14.63 5.03
CA VAL A 51 -0.50 14.13 6.40
C VAL A 51 -1.66 13.17 6.69
N ASP A 52 -2.89 13.53 6.31
CA ASP A 52 -4.09 12.70 6.50
C ASP A 52 -4.02 11.33 5.79
N ASP A 53 -3.22 11.20 4.72
CA ASP A 53 -3.07 9.91 4.03
C ASP A 53 -2.19 8.94 4.84
N LEU A 54 -1.35 9.45 5.75
CA LEU A 54 -0.51 8.62 6.62
C LEU A 54 -1.35 7.90 7.67
N GLU A 55 -2.30 8.60 8.31
CA GLU A 55 -3.21 8.01 9.30
C GLU A 55 -4.06 6.90 8.66
N LYS A 56 -4.63 7.18 7.48
CA LYS A 56 -5.38 6.18 6.72
C LYS A 56 -4.53 4.97 6.34
N LEU A 57 -3.27 5.18 5.94
CA LEU A 57 -2.37 4.09 5.58
C LEU A 57 -2.05 3.21 6.79
N THR A 58 -1.87 3.80 7.98
CA THR A 58 -1.71 3.06 9.24
C THR A 58 -2.92 2.17 9.52
N ASP A 59 -4.14 2.72 9.44
CA ASP A 59 -5.37 1.94 9.66
C ASP A 59 -5.51 0.78 8.66
N MET A 60 -5.15 1.01 7.39
CA MET A 60 -5.18 -0.03 6.36
C MET A 60 -4.21 -1.17 6.65
N TYR A 61 -2.98 -0.85 7.10
CA TYR A 61 -2.01 -1.88 7.46
C TYR A 61 -2.45 -2.65 8.70
N GLU A 62 -2.94 -1.96 9.75
CA GLU A 62 -3.44 -2.61 10.95
C GLU A 62 -4.62 -3.54 10.64
N ASN A 63 -5.60 -3.08 9.87
CA ASN A 63 -6.74 -3.91 9.49
C ASN A 63 -6.34 -5.08 8.58
N THR A 64 -5.32 -4.90 7.73
CA THR A 64 -4.76 -6.00 6.94
C THR A 64 -4.16 -7.08 7.84
N LEU A 65 -3.37 -6.69 8.85
CA LEU A 65 -2.81 -7.61 9.83
C LEU A 65 -3.89 -8.32 10.64
N LYS A 66 -4.92 -7.59 11.10
CA LYS A 66 -6.08 -8.17 11.81
C LYS A 66 -6.76 -9.24 10.96
N HIS A 67 -7.09 -8.94 9.71
CA HIS A 67 -7.75 -9.92 8.83
C HIS A 67 -6.89 -11.14 8.51
N LEU A 68 -5.56 -11.01 8.51
CA LEU A 68 -4.65 -12.11 8.22
C LEU A 68 -4.33 -12.97 9.45
N LEU A 69 -4.26 -12.37 10.63
CA LEU A 69 -3.64 -12.98 11.82
C LEU A 69 -4.55 -13.07 13.04
N ALA A 70 -5.56 -12.20 13.16
CA ALA A 70 -6.52 -12.26 14.26
C ALA A 70 -7.63 -13.26 13.93
N LYS A 71 -8.00 -14.09 14.92
CA LYS A 71 -9.13 -15.02 14.84
C LYS A 71 -10.45 -14.31 15.10
#